data_AF-A0A679FHR6-F1
#
_entry.id   AF-A0A679FHR6-F1
#
_cell.length_a   1.000
_cell.length_b   1.000
_cell.length_c   1.000
_cell.angle_alpha   90.00
_cell.angle_beta   90.00
_cell.angle_gamma   90.00
#
_symmetry.space_group_name_H-M   'P 1'
#
loop_
_entity.id
_entity.type
_entity.pdbx_description
1 polymer ?
#
loop_
_entity_poly.entity_id
_entity_poly.type
_entity_poly.pdbx_seq_one_letter_code
_entity_poly.pdbx_strand_id
1 'polypeptide(L)'
;MSLSAEEIERYARHIVLREVGGPGQQRLKKARVLVVGAGGLGAPLLQYLAAGGVGVLGIVDDDEVSLSNLQRQVIHHTTAVGRLKVDSAKDAIHRLNPHVHVEPHALRLTEHNARALIAGYDIVADGSDNFSTRYLVSDACFFEKKPLVTAAVGGFDASLTTLRPFESDAEGRPNPTYRCLFPAAPPPGAVPSCEEAGVLGALTGIVGAMMALEIIREIVGFGEGLVGRLLLMDARSMRFETLRYAYDPDNPLTGVTAPR
;
A
#
# COMPACT_ATOMS: atom_id res chain seq x y z
N MET A 1 14.03 19.60 5.58
CA MET A 1 12.92 20.54 5.34
C MET A 1 12.21 20.78 6.65
N SER A 2 12.11 22.03 7.07
CA SER A 2 11.27 22.45 8.19
C SER A 2 9.78 22.45 7.77
N LEU A 3 8.90 22.42 8.77
CA LEU A 3 7.45 22.62 8.59
C LEU A 3 7.16 24.12 8.59
N SER A 4 6.28 24.59 7.71
CA SER A 4 5.73 25.94 7.75
C SER A 4 4.77 26.10 8.93
N ALA A 5 4.33 27.32 9.23
CA ALA A 5 3.33 27.56 10.26
C ALA A 5 1.99 26.85 9.96
N GLU A 6 1.54 26.90 8.70
CA GLU A 6 0.33 26.20 8.25
C GLU A 6 0.46 24.67 8.38
N GLU A 7 1.63 24.11 8.05
CA GLU A 7 1.89 22.68 8.24
C GLU A 7 1.94 22.30 9.72
N ILE A 8 2.50 23.15 10.58
CA ILE A 8 2.49 22.93 12.03
C ILE A 8 1.06 22.91 12.57
N GLU A 9 0.21 23.84 12.14
CA GLU A 9 -1.20 23.88 12.53
C GLU A 9 -1.95 22.63 12.02
N ARG A 10 -1.81 22.31 10.73
CA ARG A 10 -2.46 21.15 10.10
C ARG A 10 -2.08 19.83 10.77
N TYR A 11 -0.78 19.64 11.05
CA TYR A 11 -0.25 18.39 11.60
C TYR A 11 -0.10 18.41 13.12
N ALA A 12 -0.67 19.40 13.81
CA ALA A 12 -0.49 19.60 15.24
C ALA A 12 -0.81 18.33 16.05
N ARG A 13 -1.83 17.57 15.64
CA ARG A 13 -2.23 16.32 16.32
C ARG A 13 -1.24 15.18 16.15
N HIS A 14 -0.47 15.13 15.07
CA HIS A 14 0.64 14.19 14.93
C HIS A 14 1.87 14.68 15.71
N ILE A 15 2.17 15.97 15.65
CA ILE A 15 3.36 16.56 16.28
C ILE A 15 3.36 16.38 17.81
N VAL A 16 2.19 16.38 18.46
CA VAL A 16 2.09 16.16 19.91
C VAL A 16 2.24 14.69 20.33
N LEU A 17 2.14 13.72 19.41
CA LEU A 17 2.33 12.31 19.73
C LEU A 17 3.81 12.04 20.00
N ARG A 18 4.12 11.40 21.13
CA ARG A 18 5.50 11.15 21.57
C ARG A 18 6.30 10.34 20.55
N GLU A 19 5.68 9.32 19.95
CA GLU A 19 6.31 8.44 18.97
C GLU A 19 6.49 9.07 17.60
N VAL A 20 5.71 10.13 17.28
CA VAL A 20 5.78 10.82 15.99
C VAL A 20 6.60 12.10 16.12
N GLY A 21 6.10 13.07 16.90
CA GLY A 21 6.79 14.34 17.12
C GLY A 21 6.97 15.17 15.85
N GLY A 22 7.60 16.34 16.03
CA GLY A 22 8.10 17.14 14.90
C GLY A 22 9.04 16.36 13.97
N PRO A 23 10.00 15.55 14.47
CA PRO A 23 10.88 14.76 13.63
C PRO A 23 10.16 13.73 12.75
N GLY A 24 9.17 13.01 13.29
CA GLY A 24 8.36 12.04 12.53
C GLY A 24 7.54 12.71 11.46
N GLN A 25 6.89 13.85 11.76
CA GLN A 25 6.16 14.61 10.75
C GLN A 25 7.09 15.15 9.64
N GLN A 26 8.33 15.52 9.96
CA GLN A 26 9.33 15.88 8.97
C GLN A 26 9.79 14.68 8.11
N ARG A 27 9.78 13.45 8.65
CA ARG A 27 10.03 12.23 7.85
C ARG A 27 8.89 12.01 6.87
N LEU A 28 7.63 12.12 7.31
CA LEU A 28 6.46 12.03 6.43
C LEU A 28 6.54 13.05 5.30
N LYS A 29 6.81 14.33 5.62
CA LYS A 29 6.97 15.39 4.61
C LYS A 29 8.08 15.13 3.59
N LYS A 30 9.13 14.39 3.95
CA LYS A 30 10.23 14.05 3.03
C LYS A 30 9.95 12.78 2.22
N ALA A 31 9.07 11.92 2.72
CA ALA A 31 8.85 10.60 2.16
C ALA A 31 8.13 10.66 0.81
N ARG A 32 8.52 9.73 -0.06
CA ARG A 32 7.89 9.46 -1.35
C ARG A 32 7.26 8.06 -1.29
N VAL A 33 5.93 7.99 -1.39
CA VAL A 33 5.19 6.72 -1.34
C VAL A 33 4.58 6.44 -2.72
N LEU A 34 4.82 5.25 -3.25
CA LEU A 34 4.13 4.76 -4.44
C LEU A 34 2.91 3.95 -4.03
N VAL A 35 1.72 4.31 -4.51
CA VAL A 35 0.49 3.54 -4.31
C VAL A 35 0.09 2.91 -5.65
N VAL A 36 0.08 1.58 -5.68
CA VAL A 36 -0.36 0.79 -6.83
C VAL A 36 -1.85 0.50 -6.68
N GLY A 37 -2.65 1.09 -7.57
CA GLY A 37 -4.11 1.07 -7.56
C GLY A 37 -4.71 2.24 -6.77
N ALA A 38 -5.59 2.99 -7.40
CA ALA A 38 -6.45 4.02 -6.80
C ALA A 38 -7.87 3.47 -6.52
N GLY A 39 -8.01 2.15 -6.41
CA GLY A 39 -9.26 1.43 -6.21
C GLY A 39 -9.76 1.41 -4.75
N GLY A 40 -10.45 0.34 -4.35
CA GLY A 40 -11.12 0.26 -3.04
C GLY A 40 -10.15 0.35 -1.85
N LEU A 41 -8.97 -0.27 -1.95
CA LEU A 41 -7.91 -0.17 -0.96
C LEU A 41 -7.11 1.14 -1.09
N GLY A 42 -6.77 1.51 -2.34
CA GLY A 42 -5.97 2.69 -2.64
C GLY A 42 -6.64 4.01 -2.25
N ALA A 43 -7.95 4.12 -2.42
CA ALA A 43 -8.72 5.33 -2.13
C ALA A 43 -8.58 5.82 -0.67
N PRO A 44 -8.96 5.03 0.36
CA PRO A 44 -8.77 5.41 1.76
C PRO A 44 -7.27 5.54 2.12
N LEU A 45 -6.41 4.68 1.57
CA LEU A 45 -4.96 4.76 1.77
C LEU A 45 -4.40 6.14 1.35
N LEU A 46 -4.68 6.57 0.12
CA LEU A 46 -4.27 7.86 -0.42
C LEU A 46 -4.82 9.02 0.40
N GLN A 47 -6.09 8.96 0.81
CA GLN A 47 -6.71 9.98 1.65
C GLN A 47 -5.97 10.15 2.99
N TYR A 48 -5.66 9.04 3.68
CA TYR A 48 -4.99 9.10 4.98
C TYR A 48 -3.50 9.47 4.87
N LEU A 49 -2.78 9.01 3.83
CA LEU A 49 -1.40 9.44 3.60
C LEU A 49 -1.32 10.93 3.25
N ALA A 50 -2.25 11.42 2.42
CA ALA A 50 -2.34 12.84 2.09
C ALA A 50 -2.69 13.68 3.33
N ALA A 51 -3.71 13.29 4.10
CA ALA A 51 -4.07 13.98 5.35
C ALA A 51 -2.91 13.97 6.36
N GLY A 52 -2.17 12.85 6.44
CA GLY A 52 -1.01 12.68 7.30
C GLY A 52 0.24 13.46 6.88
N GLY A 53 0.23 14.09 5.71
CA GLY A 53 1.31 14.95 5.24
C GLY A 53 2.51 14.18 4.67
N VAL A 54 2.27 13.04 4.02
CA VAL A 54 3.29 12.41 3.16
C VAL A 54 3.67 13.39 2.05
N GLY A 55 4.97 13.62 1.85
CA GLY A 55 5.46 14.65 0.94
C GLY A 55 5.10 14.42 -0.51
N VAL A 56 5.31 13.19 -0.99
CA VAL A 56 5.01 12.81 -2.38
C VAL A 56 4.21 11.52 -2.42
N LEU A 57 3.12 11.55 -3.17
CA LEU A 57 2.30 10.38 -3.50
C LEU A 57 2.38 10.11 -5.00
N GLY A 58 3.09 9.05 -5.37
CA GLY A 58 2.98 8.44 -6.69
C GLY A 58 1.74 7.56 -6.76
N ILE A 59 0.92 7.69 -7.80
CA ILE A 59 -0.31 6.91 -7.95
C ILE A 59 -0.25 6.19 -9.29
N VAL A 60 -0.30 4.86 -9.28
CA VAL A 60 -0.29 4.04 -10.50
C VAL A 60 -1.64 3.39 -10.68
N ASP A 61 -2.35 3.75 -11.74
CA ASP A 61 -3.63 3.15 -12.11
C ASP A 61 -3.92 3.48 -13.59
N ASP A 62 -4.29 2.49 -14.40
CA ASP A 62 -4.64 2.66 -15.82
C ASP A 62 -6.14 2.81 -16.07
N ASP A 63 -6.98 2.72 -15.04
CA ASP A 63 -8.43 2.77 -15.21
C ASP A 63 -9.00 4.19 -15.18
N GLU A 64 -10.22 4.28 -15.71
CA GLU A 64 -11.14 5.39 -15.48
C GLU A 64 -12.08 5.12 -14.30
N VAL A 65 -12.59 6.19 -13.70
CA VAL A 65 -13.62 6.12 -12.67
C VAL A 65 -14.92 5.59 -13.30
N SER A 66 -15.50 4.55 -12.70
CA SER A 66 -16.80 4.00 -13.10
C SER A 66 -17.84 4.13 -11.98
N LEU A 67 -19.12 4.20 -12.35
CA LEU A 67 -20.21 4.35 -11.37
C LEU A 67 -20.27 3.16 -10.38
N SER A 68 -20.07 1.93 -10.87
CA SER A 68 -20.08 0.70 -10.06
C SER A 68 -18.97 0.66 -9.00
N ASN A 69 -17.93 1.47 -9.19
CA ASN A 69 -16.77 1.54 -8.32
C ASN A 69 -16.97 2.52 -7.14
N LEU A 70 -17.89 3.49 -7.26
CA LEU A 70 -18.08 4.57 -6.28
C LEU A 70 -18.60 4.09 -4.91
N GLN A 71 -19.16 2.89 -4.81
CA GLN A 71 -19.58 2.31 -3.52
C GLN A 71 -18.39 2.03 -2.57
N ARG A 72 -17.16 1.93 -3.10
CA ARG A 72 -15.94 1.62 -2.33
C ARG A 72 -14.75 2.54 -2.60
N GLN A 73 -14.71 3.21 -3.75
CA GLN A 73 -13.60 4.08 -4.14
C GLN A 73 -13.86 5.53 -3.71
N VAL A 74 -13.88 5.76 -2.40
CA VAL A 74 -14.36 7.00 -1.75
C VAL A 74 -13.49 8.24 -1.99
N ILE A 75 -12.36 8.11 -2.70
CA ILE A 75 -11.56 9.25 -3.16
C ILE A 75 -12.14 9.87 -4.44
N HIS A 76 -12.91 9.09 -5.20
CA HIS A 76 -13.59 9.52 -6.42
C HIS A 76 -15.01 9.99 -6.12
N HIS A 77 -15.63 10.62 -7.12
CA HIS A 77 -16.95 11.24 -6.99
C HIS A 77 -17.73 11.12 -8.30
N THR A 78 -19.06 11.22 -8.24
CA THR A 78 -19.95 10.94 -9.38
C THR A 78 -19.65 11.77 -10.63
N THR A 79 -19.25 13.03 -10.49
CA THR A 79 -18.91 13.88 -11.65
C THR A 79 -17.55 13.57 -12.27
N ALA A 80 -16.77 12.65 -11.69
CA ALA A 80 -15.50 12.19 -12.24
C ALA A 80 -15.62 10.90 -13.06
N VAL A 81 -16.82 10.31 -13.21
CA VAL A 81 -17.02 9.12 -14.05
C VAL A 81 -16.51 9.38 -15.47
N GLY A 82 -15.71 8.46 -16.00
CA GLY A 82 -15.02 8.58 -17.29
C GLY A 82 -13.71 9.38 -17.27
N ARG A 83 -13.28 9.89 -16.10
CA ARG A 83 -11.94 10.47 -15.93
C ARG A 83 -10.97 9.40 -15.43
N LEU A 84 -9.69 9.52 -15.79
CA LEU A 84 -8.63 8.69 -15.24
C LEU A 84 -8.64 8.74 -13.70
N LYS A 85 -8.54 7.58 -13.05
CA LYS A 85 -8.53 7.49 -11.58
C LYS A 85 -7.40 8.28 -10.96
N VAL A 86 -6.21 8.26 -11.56
CA VAL A 86 -5.04 9.00 -11.07
C VAL A 86 -5.28 10.52 -11.03
N ASP A 87 -5.98 11.08 -12.02
CA ASP A 87 -6.30 12.51 -12.07
C ASP A 87 -7.40 12.87 -11.07
N SER A 88 -8.44 12.04 -10.98
CA SER A 88 -9.52 12.20 -9.99
C SER A 88 -8.97 12.16 -8.55
N ALA A 89 -8.06 11.22 -8.27
CA ALA A 89 -7.38 11.10 -6.98
C ALA A 89 -6.48 12.30 -6.69
N LYS A 90 -5.70 12.76 -7.68
CA LYS A 90 -4.87 13.97 -7.57
C LYS A 90 -5.69 15.20 -7.17
N ASP A 91 -6.81 15.43 -7.84
CA ASP A 91 -7.70 16.56 -7.51
C ASP A 91 -8.24 16.45 -6.07
N ALA A 92 -8.62 15.24 -5.65
CA ALA A 92 -9.12 15.00 -4.29
C ALA A 92 -8.04 15.23 -3.22
N ILE A 93 -6.82 14.75 -3.46
CA ILE A 93 -5.67 14.97 -2.58
C ILE A 93 -5.36 16.47 -2.48
N HIS A 94 -5.34 17.18 -3.60
CA HIS A 94 -5.05 18.62 -3.60
C HIS A 94 -6.09 19.42 -2.81
N ARG A 95 -7.38 19.06 -2.91
CA ARG A 95 -8.45 19.64 -2.08
C ARG A 95 -8.25 19.37 -0.59
N LEU A 96 -7.79 18.17 -0.24
CA LEU A 96 -7.60 17.75 1.15
C LEU A 96 -6.36 18.39 1.78
N ASN A 97 -5.23 18.31 1.08
CA ASN A 97 -3.94 18.80 1.56
C ASN A 97 -3.08 19.32 0.40
N PRO A 98 -3.03 20.65 0.17
CA PRO A 98 -2.28 21.24 -0.92
C PRO A 98 -0.75 21.18 -0.74
N HIS A 99 -0.26 20.75 0.43
CA HIS A 99 1.19 20.57 0.67
C HIS A 99 1.74 19.25 0.12
N VAL A 100 0.88 18.32 -0.29
CA VAL A 100 1.25 17.00 -0.82
C VAL A 100 1.46 17.10 -2.32
N HIS A 101 2.62 16.67 -2.80
CA HIS A 101 2.89 16.55 -4.23
C HIS A 101 2.35 15.21 -4.76
N VAL A 102 1.57 15.25 -5.84
CA VAL A 102 1.01 14.04 -6.45
C VAL A 102 1.62 13.82 -7.83
N GLU A 103 2.15 12.63 -8.05
CA GLU A 103 2.72 12.16 -9.31
C GLU A 103 1.79 11.10 -9.92
N PRO A 104 0.88 11.48 -10.84
CA PRO A 104 -0.02 10.53 -11.48
C PRO A 104 0.70 9.72 -12.56
N HIS A 105 0.56 8.40 -12.50
CA HIS A 105 1.07 7.44 -13.49
C HIS A 105 -0.10 6.68 -14.10
N ALA A 106 -0.68 7.24 -15.16
CA ALA A 106 -1.78 6.63 -15.92
C ALA A 106 -1.27 5.47 -16.80
N LEU A 107 -0.80 4.40 -16.16
CA LEU A 107 -0.19 3.25 -16.82
C LEU A 107 -0.41 1.97 -16.02
N ARG A 108 -0.35 0.85 -16.73
CA ARG A 108 -0.31 -0.47 -16.12
C ARG A 108 1.12 -0.85 -15.75
N LEU A 109 1.30 -1.40 -14.55
CA LEU A 109 2.58 -2.00 -14.20
C LEU A 109 2.84 -3.27 -15.01
N THR A 110 4.05 -3.36 -15.53
CA THR A 110 4.58 -4.50 -16.27
C THR A 110 6.02 -4.76 -15.84
N GLU A 111 6.56 -5.92 -16.18
CA GLU A 111 7.97 -6.27 -15.92
C GLU A 111 8.95 -5.25 -16.51
N HIS A 112 8.56 -4.55 -17.59
CA HIS A 112 9.40 -3.57 -18.28
C HIS A 112 9.48 -2.21 -17.57
N ASN A 113 8.46 -1.83 -16.80
CA ASN A 113 8.38 -0.49 -16.19
C ASN A 113 8.40 -0.49 -14.65
N ALA A 114 8.05 -1.62 -14.00
CA ALA A 114 7.81 -1.66 -12.56
C ALA A 114 9.04 -1.27 -11.76
N ARG A 115 10.21 -1.84 -12.09
CA ARG A 115 11.47 -1.59 -11.38
C ARG A 115 11.90 -0.13 -11.48
N ALA A 116 11.93 0.42 -12.69
CA ALA A 116 12.33 1.80 -12.92
C ALA A 116 11.42 2.79 -12.17
N LEU A 117 10.12 2.52 -12.12
CA LEU A 117 9.17 3.35 -11.39
C LEU A 117 9.37 3.23 -9.88
N ILE A 118 9.42 2.00 -9.35
CA ILE A 118 9.57 1.71 -7.91
C ILE A 118 10.86 2.29 -7.34
N ALA A 119 11.96 2.31 -8.11
CA ALA A 119 13.25 2.85 -7.68
C ALA A 119 13.16 4.32 -7.19
N GLY A 120 12.22 5.10 -7.73
CA GLY A 120 12.02 6.52 -7.42
C GLY A 120 11.24 6.82 -6.12
N TYR A 121 10.83 5.80 -5.37
CA TYR A 121 10.05 5.95 -4.13
C TYR A 121 10.77 5.32 -2.94
N ASP A 122 10.40 5.74 -1.73
CA ASP A 122 10.99 5.24 -0.48
C ASP A 122 10.30 3.94 -0.02
N ILE A 123 8.99 3.85 -0.24
CA ILE A 123 8.14 2.73 0.16
C ILE A 123 6.97 2.58 -0.81
N VAL A 124 6.53 1.34 -1.02
CA VAL A 124 5.43 1.00 -1.93
C VAL A 124 4.25 0.43 -1.15
N ALA A 125 3.04 0.77 -1.59
CA ALA A 125 1.80 0.17 -1.13
C ALA A 125 1.08 -0.49 -2.30
N ASP A 126 0.71 -1.77 -2.15
CA ASP A 126 -0.01 -2.54 -3.15
C ASP A 126 -1.47 -2.70 -2.75
N GLY A 127 -2.34 -1.93 -3.41
CA GLY A 127 -3.79 -2.00 -3.32
C GLY A 127 -4.43 -2.60 -4.58
N SER A 128 -3.65 -3.33 -5.41
CA SER A 128 -4.15 -3.95 -6.63
C SER A 128 -5.08 -5.14 -6.33
N ASP A 129 -5.95 -5.48 -7.27
CA ASP A 129 -6.98 -6.50 -7.12
C ASP A 129 -6.67 -7.81 -7.87
N ASN A 130 -5.49 -7.92 -8.49
CA ASN A 130 -5.10 -9.09 -9.28
C ASN A 130 -3.76 -9.65 -8.84
N PHE A 131 -3.65 -10.98 -8.88
CA PHE A 131 -2.44 -11.68 -8.46
C PHE A 131 -1.20 -11.29 -9.25
N SER A 132 -1.29 -11.17 -10.58
CA SER A 132 -0.14 -10.82 -11.42
C SER A 132 0.56 -9.54 -10.98
N THR A 133 -0.20 -8.51 -10.61
CA THR A 133 0.35 -7.23 -10.12
C THR A 133 0.99 -7.40 -8.75
N ARG A 134 0.35 -8.14 -7.83
CA ARG A 134 0.89 -8.41 -6.48
C ARG A 134 2.26 -9.07 -6.53
N TYR A 135 2.42 -10.12 -7.35
CA TYR A 135 3.69 -10.80 -7.53
C TYR A 135 4.73 -9.89 -8.20
N LEU A 136 4.36 -9.19 -9.28
CA LEU A 136 5.24 -8.24 -9.97
C LEU A 136 5.77 -7.16 -9.02
N VAL A 137 4.90 -6.53 -8.24
CA VAL A 137 5.25 -5.45 -7.32
C VAL A 137 6.12 -5.98 -6.18
N SER A 138 5.79 -7.15 -5.61
CA SER A 138 6.62 -7.80 -4.59
C SER A 138 8.05 -8.06 -5.09
N ASP A 139 8.18 -8.68 -6.27
CA ASP A 139 9.48 -9.03 -6.83
C ASP A 139 10.28 -7.78 -7.19
N ALA A 140 9.65 -6.78 -7.80
CA ALA A 140 10.29 -5.51 -8.10
C ALA A 140 10.74 -4.76 -6.84
N CYS A 141 9.95 -4.77 -5.76
CA CYS A 141 10.34 -4.18 -4.47
C CYS A 141 11.54 -4.89 -3.85
N PHE A 142 11.65 -6.22 -3.98
CA PHE A 142 12.84 -6.95 -3.58
C PHE A 142 14.09 -6.48 -4.34
N PHE A 143 14.03 -6.44 -5.67
CA PHE A 143 15.18 -6.04 -6.51
C PHE A 143 15.59 -4.57 -6.29
N GLU A 144 14.63 -3.67 -6.13
CA GLU A 144 14.87 -2.24 -5.90
C GLU A 144 15.05 -1.88 -4.42
N LYS A 145 15.05 -2.88 -3.53
CA LYS A 145 15.23 -2.75 -2.08
C LYS A 145 14.27 -1.74 -1.44
N LYS A 146 12.99 -1.83 -1.81
CA LYS A 146 11.92 -0.97 -1.28
C LYS A 146 11.01 -1.78 -0.35
N PRO A 147 10.70 -1.29 0.85
CA PRO A 147 9.65 -1.90 1.66
C PRO A 147 8.31 -1.90 0.91
N LEU A 148 7.53 -2.95 1.10
CA LEU A 148 6.20 -3.09 0.50
C LEU A 148 5.16 -3.37 1.58
N VAL A 149 4.12 -2.54 1.64
CA VAL A 149 2.90 -2.85 2.39
C VAL A 149 1.87 -3.38 1.40
N THR A 150 1.43 -4.63 1.58
CA THR A 150 0.45 -5.27 0.68
C THR A 150 -0.74 -5.79 1.48
N ALA A 151 -1.93 -5.61 0.92
CA ALA A 151 -3.16 -6.10 1.51
C ALA A 151 -4.07 -6.74 0.47
N ALA A 152 -4.87 -7.72 0.89
CA ALA A 152 -5.90 -8.35 0.07
C ALA A 152 -7.25 -8.31 0.79
N VAL A 153 -8.33 -8.21 0.02
CA VAL A 153 -9.69 -8.18 0.55
C VAL A 153 -10.55 -9.16 -0.24
N GLY A 154 -11.14 -10.12 0.46
CA GLY A 154 -12.22 -10.97 -0.02
C GLY A 154 -13.60 -10.34 0.24
N GLY A 155 -14.66 -11.15 0.21
CA GLY A 155 -16.01 -10.64 0.45
C GLY A 155 -16.20 -10.07 1.86
N PHE A 156 -15.67 -10.76 2.88
CA PHE A 156 -15.77 -10.37 4.30
C PHE A 156 -14.50 -10.71 5.09
N ASP A 157 -13.39 -10.91 4.41
CA ASP A 157 -12.10 -11.22 5.00
C ASP A 157 -11.02 -10.36 4.36
N ALA A 158 -9.94 -10.12 5.10
CA ALA A 158 -8.81 -9.36 4.60
C ALA A 158 -7.51 -9.85 5.20
N SER A 159 -6.42 -9.54 4.50
CA SER A 159 -5.07 -9.73 4.99
C SER A 159 -4.22 -8.49 4.76
N LEU A 160 -3.25 -8.25 5.66
CA LEU A 160 -2.28 -7.16 5.58
C LEU A 160 -0.92 -7.64 6.08
N THR A 161 0.14 -7.30 5.36
CA THR A 161 1.52 -7.56 5.81
C THR A 161 2.49 -6.52 5.24
N THR A 162 3.68 -6.48 5.83
CA THR A 162 4.80 -5.63 5.39
C THR A 162 5.95 -6.55 4.97
N LEU A 163 6.57 -6.27 3.83
CA LEU A 163 7.64 -7.06 3.24
C LEU A 163 8.90 -6.21 3.12
N ARG A 164 10.00 -6.72 3.69
CA ARG A 164 11.37 -6.17 3.57
C ARG A 164 12.35 -7.29 3.23
N PRO A 165 12.14 -8.02 2.10
CA PRO A 165 12.86 -9.26 1.80
C PRO A 165 14.34 -9.07 1.45
N PHE A 166 14.77 -7.82 1.23
CA PHE A 166 16.16 -7.43 1.00
C PHE A 166 16.93 -7.19 2.31
N GLU A 167 16.29 -7.39 3.46
CA GLU A 167 16.86 -7.26 4.80
C GLU A 167 16.83 -8.62 5.53
N SER A 168 17.49 -8.66 6.69
CA SER A 168 17.46 -9.79 7.61
C SER A 168 16.90 -9.32 8.96
N ASP A 169 16.34 -10.25 9.73
CA ASP A 169 15.87 -9.97 11.08
C ASP A 169 17.03 -9.77 12.07
N ALA A 170 16.69 -9.48 13.33
CA ALA A 170 17.67 -9.23 14.39
C ALA A 170 18.59 -10.43 14.68
N GLU A 171 18.18 -11.64 14.32
CA GLU A 171 18.98 -12.87 14.45
C GLU A 171 19.78 -13.19 13.17
N GLY A 172 19.75 -12.30 12.17
CA GLY A 172 20.47 -12.47 10.90
C GLY A 172 19.81 -13.45 9.94
N ARG A 173 18.55 -13.84 10.17
CA ARG A 173 17.79 -14.70 9.25
C ARG A 173 17.16 -13.85 8.15
N PRO A 174 17.10 -14.32 6.89
CA PRO A 174 16.45 -13.58 5.82
C PRO A 174 14.99 -13.28 6.17
N ASN A 175 14.53 -12.06 5.87
CA ASN A 175 13.11 -11.74 5.97
C ASN A 175 12.31 -12.52 4.90
N PRO A 176 11.07 -12.94 5.21
CA PRO A 176 10.24 -13.63 4.24
C PRO A 176 9.78 -12.72 3.10
N THR A 177 9.56 -13.32 1.94
CA THR A 177 8.98 -12.67 0.75
C THR A 177 7.48 -12.94 0.66
N TYR A 178 6.79 -12.25 -0.25
CA TYR A 178 5.41 -12.64 -0.62
C TYR A 178 5.35 -14.09 -1.12
N ARG A 179 6.41 -14.57 -1.79
CA ARG A 179 6.51 -15.93 -2.30
C ARG A 179 6.79 -16.98 -1.22
N CYS A 180 7.23 -16.57 -0.02
CA CYS A 180 7.25 -17.47 1.14
C CYS A 180 5.83 -17.72 1.68
N LEU A 181 4.93 -16.75 1.55
CA LEU A 181 3.51 -16.89 1.91
C LEU A 181 2.71 -17.61 0.82
N PHE A 182 2.93 -17.21 -0.43
CA PHE A 182 2.20 -17.68 -1.60
C PHE A 182 3.22 -18.04 -2.69
N PRO A 183 3.68 -19.30 -2.78
CA PRO A 183 4.78 -19.68 -3.67
C PRO A 183 4.52 -19.42 -5.16
N ALA A 184 3.28 -19.64 -5.59
CA ALA A 184 2.85 -19.43 -6.96
C ALA A 184 1.46 -18.80 -7.00
N ALA A 185 1.21 -17.98 -8.02
CA ALA A 185 -0.11 -17.44 -8.27
C ALA A 185 -1.11 -18.59 -8.48
N PRO A 186 -2.35 -18.48 -7.97
CA PRO A 186 -3.38 -19.46 -8.26
C PRO A 186 -3.63 -19.52 -9.78
N PRO A 187 -4.04 -20.68 -10.32
CA PRO A 187 -4.38 -20.79 -11.73
C PRO A 187 -5.45 -19.76 -12.13
N PRO A 188 -5.42 -19.22 -13.37
CA PRO A 188 -6.46 -18.32 -13.84
C PRO A 188 -7.86 -18.92 -13.65
N GLY A 189 -8.77 -18.13 -13.04
CA GLY A 189 -10.14 -18.55 -12.75
C GLY A 189 -10.33 -19.43 -11.50
N ALA A 190 -9.26 -19.79 -10.77
CA ALA A 190 -9.38 -20.56 -9.53
C ALA A 190 -9.95 -19.74 -8.36
N VAL A 191 -9.81 -18.41 -8.42
CA VAL A 191 -10.33 -17.47 -7.42
C VAL A 191 -11.16 -16.43 -8.16
N PRO A 192 -12.44 -16.22 -7.79
CA PRO A 192 -13.25 -15.18 -8.40
C PRO A 192 -12.68 -13.79 -8.13
N SER A 193 -12.79 -12.90 -9.11
CA SER A 193 -12.42 -11.49 -8.94
C SER A 193 -13.31 -10.80 -7.92
N CYS A 194 -12.87 -9.65 -7.39
CA CYS A 194 -13.72 -8.82 -6.52
C CYS A 194 -15.03 -8.39 -7.20
N GLU A 195 -15.04 -8.25 -8.53
CA GLU A 195 -16.25 -7.91 -9.29
C GLU A 195 -17.22 -9.10 -9.38
N GLU A 196 -16.72 -10.32 -9.45
CA GLU A 196 -17.53 -11.55 -9.49
C GLU A 196 -18.03 -11.96 -8.10
N ALA A 197 -17.19 -11.86 -7.07
CA ALA A 197 -17.53 -12.26 -5.70
C ALA A 197 -18.30 -11.19 -4.92
N GLY A 198 -18.22 -9.93 -5.36
CA GLY A 198 -18.67 -8.77 -4.60
C GLY A 198 -17.71 -8.39 -3.47
N VAL A 199 -17.72 -7.10 -3.08
CA VAL A 199 -16.86 -6.57 -2.04
C VAL A 199 -17.56 -5.47 -1.24
N LEU A 200 -17.41 -5.52 0.09
CA LEU A 200 -17.99 -4.53 1.00
C LEU A 200 -17.10 -3.29 1.09
N GLY A 201 -17.58 -2.13 0.61
CA GLY A 201 -16.80 -0.89 0.59
C GLY A 201 -16.23 -0.48 1.95
N ALA A 202 -16.99 -0.65 3.04
CA ALA A 202 -16.52 -0.37 4.39
C ALA A 202 -15.30 -1.20 4.79
N LEU A 203 -15.23 -2.47 4.38
CA LEU A 203 -14.08 -3.34 4.63
C LEU A 203 -12.84 -2.82 3.91
N THR A 204 -12.97 -2.42 2.63
CA THR A 204 -11.87 -1.81 1.90
C THR A 204 -11.40 -0.50 2.53
N GLY A 205 -12.34 0.27 3.11
CA GLY A 205 -12.07 1.47 3.92
C GLY A 205 -11.19 1.18 5.14
N ILE A 206 -11.57 0.18 5.94
CA ILE A 206 -10.82 -0.24 7.13
C ILE A 206 -9.40 -0.69 6.75
N VAL A 207 -9.30 -1.58 5.75
CA VAL A 207 -8.01 -2.18 5.38
C VAL A 207 -7.08 -1.15 4.74
N GLY A 208 -7.58 -0.26 3.89
CA GLY A 208 -6.74 0.80 3.31
C GLY A 208 -6.28 1.84 4.35
N ALA A 209 -7.09 2.12 5.38
CA ALA A 209 -6.64 2.92 6.53
C ALA A 209 -5.56 2.20 7.35
N MET A 210 -5.66 0.88 7.51
CA MET A 210 -4.62 0.07 8.16
C MET A 210 -3.33 0.04 7.32
N MET A 211 -3.42 -0.03 5.99
CA MET A 211 -2.26 0.13 5.12
C MET A 211 -1.59 1.50 5.32
N ALA A 212 -2.37 2.58 5.41
CA ALA A 212 -1.84 3.92 5.65
C ALA A 212 -1.10 4.00 6.99
N LEU A 213 -1.68 3.42 8.05
CA LEU A 213 -1.04 3.33 9.36
C LEU A 213 0.30 2.60 9.27
N GLU A 214 0.36 1.49 8.54
CA GLU A 214 1.58 0.71 8.39
C GLU A 214 2.65 1.44 7.56
N ILE A 215 2.28 2.15 6.50
CA ILE A 215 3.21 3.02 5.75
C ILE A 215 3.77 4.12 6.66
N ILE A 216 2.91 4.81 7.43
CA ILE A 216 3.34 5.85 8.38
C ILE A 216 4.26 5.24 9.45
N ARG A 217 3.96 4.03 9.91
CA ARG A 217 4.80 3.27 10.84
C ARG A 217 6.21 3.05 10.29
N GLU A 218 6.33 2.60 9.06
CA GLU A 218 7.62 2.32 8.42
C GLU A 218 8.43 3.61 8.18
N ILE A 219 7.76 4.73 7.82
CA ILE A 219 8.43 6.01 7.58
C ILE A 219 8.90 6.66 8.91
N VAL A 220 8.05 6.64 9.92
CA VAL A 220 8.31 7.33 11.20
C VAL A 220 9.16 6.46 12.12
N GLY A 221 8.94 5.14 12.14
CA GLY A 221 9.65 4.18 12.98
C GLY A 221 9.09 4.10 14.39
N PHE A 222 7.83 3.68 14.55
CA PHE A 222 7.19 3.48 15.86
C PHE A 222 6.51 2.11 16.00
N GLY A 223 6.44 1.59 17.23
CA GLY A 223 5.83 0.29 17.50
C GLY A 223 6.50 -0.85 16.74
N GLU A 224 5.72 -1.90 16.42
CA GLU A 224 6.21 -3.10 15.74
C GLU A 224 5.49 -3.26 14.40
N GLY A 225 6.24 -3.38 13.30
CA GLY A 225 5.71 -3.55 11.93
C GLY A 225 5.42 -4.99 11.53
N LEU A 226 4.75 -5.21 10.40
CA LEU A 226 4.20 -6.52 10.00
C LEU A 226 5.18 -7.43 9.24
N VAL A 227 6.49 -7.17 9.28
CA VAL A 227 7.49 -8.07 8.68
C VAL A 227 7.44 -9.44 9.35
N GLY A 228 7.25 -10.50 8.55
CA GLY A 228 7.07 -11.87 9.06
C GLY A 228 5.76 -12.10 9.83
N ARG A 229 4.81 -11.17 9.74
CA ARG A 229 3.51 -11.22 10.42
C ARG A 229 2.37 -10.93 9.44
N LEU A 230 1.42 -11.85 9.33
CA LEU A 230 0.24 -11.70 8.50
C LEU A 230 -0.95 -11.38 9.40
N LEU A 231 -1.43 -10.14 9.33
CA LEU A 231 -2.65 -9.75 10.00
C LEU A 231 -3.84 -10.19 9.16
N LEU A 232 -4.68 -11.04 9.73
CA LEU A 232 -5.94 -11.52 9.18
C LEU A 232 -7.11 -10.82 9.87
N MET A 233 -8.11 -10.45 9.08
CA MET A 233 -9.35 -9.85 9.56
C MET A 233 -10.54 -10.67 9.04
N ASP A 234 -11.43 -11.06 9.94
CA ASP A 234 -12.76 -11.59 9.64
C ASP A 234 -13.81 -10.52 9.99
N ALA A 235 -14.38 -9.91 8.97
CA ALA A 235 -15.35 -8.83 9.11
C ALA A 235 -16.73 -9.31 9.56
N ARG A 236 -17.04 -10.62 9.48
CA ARG A 236 -18.33 -11.15 9.95
C ARG A 236 -18.39 -11.18 11.47
N SER A 237 -17.27 -11.53 12.10
CA SER A 237 -17.14 -11.59 13.55
C SER A 237 -16.33 -10.45 14.17
N MET A 238 -15.82 -9.54 13.33
CA MET A 238 -14.88 -8.47 13.72
C MET A 238 -13.65 -9.01 14.48
N ARG A 239 -13.14 -10.18 14.04
CA ARG A 239 -11.98 -10.83 14.63
C ARG A 239 -10.71 -10.44 13.87
N PHE A 240 -9.66 -10.14 14.63
CA PHE A 240 -8.30 -9.94 14.12
C PHE A 240 -7.39 -11.03 14.65
N GLU A 241 -6.58 -11.62 13.78
CA GLU A 241 -5.62 -12.66 14.13
C GLU A 241 -4.29 -12.36 13.45
N THR A 242 -3.18 -12.57 14.14
CA THR A 242 -1.84 -12.38 13.55
C THR A 242 -1.11 -13.71 13.49
N LEU A 243 -0.81 -14.16 12.28
CA LEU A 243 -0.01 -15.35 12.04
C LEU A 243 1.44 -14.94 11.82
N ARG A 244 2.39 -15.72 12.34
CA ARG A 244 3.81 -15.56 12.01
C ARG A 244 4.14 -16.47 10.83
N TYR A 245 4.93 -15.96 9.89
CA TYR A 245 5.45 -16.72 8.76
C TYR A 245 6.94 -16.48 8.62
N ALA A 246 7.65 -17.50 8.16
CA ALA A 246 9.10 -17.51 8.09
C ALA A 246 9.58 -17.50 6.64
N TYR A 247 10.86 -17.19 6.45
CA TYR A 247 11.52 -17.38 5.17
C TYR A 247 11.53 -18.85 4.78
N ASP A 248 11.19 -19.12 3.53
CA ASP A 248 11.21 -20.44 2.94
C ASP A 248 12.46 -20.56 2.04
N PRO A 249 13.42 -21.45 2.34
CA PRO A 249 14.64 -21.62 1.54
C PRO A 249 14.37 -22.13 0.12
N ASP A 250 13.17 -22.64 -0.17
CA ASP A 250 12.77 -23.13 -1.49
C ASP A 250 11.96 -22.08 -2.29
N ASN A 251 11.76 -20.87 -1.75
CA ASN A 251 10.98 -19.84 -2.46
C ASN A 251 11.65 -19.42 -3.78
N PRO A 252 10.88 -19.22 -4.86
CA PRO A 252 11.46 -19.06 -6.20
C PRO A 252 12.16 -17.71 -6.45
N LEU A 253 12.09 -16.75 -5.53
CA LEU A 253 12.72 -15.43 -5.67
C LEU A 253 14.06 -15.32 -4.93
N THR A 254 14.09 -15.77 -3.69
CA THR A 254 15.24 -15.59 -2.79
C THR A 254 15.73 -16.90 -2.20
N GLY A 255 15.13 -18.04 -2.59
CA GLY A 255 15.52 -19.37 -2.16
C GLY A 255 16.91 -19.75 -2.65
N VAL A 256 17.48 -20.80 -2.05
CA VAL A 256 18.84 -21.27 -2.31
C VAL A 256 19.04 -21.65 -3.77
N THR A 257 18.00 -22.16 -4.42
CA THR A 257 17.99 -22.59 -5.82
C THR A 257 17.39 -21.56 -6.79
N ALA A 258 17.04 -20.36 -6.31
CA ALA A 258 16.45 -19.33 -7.17
C ALA A 258 17.47 -18.85 -8.24
N PRO A 259 17.04 -18.69 -9.51
CA PRO A 259 17.89 -18.09 -10.53
C PRO A 259 18.24 -16.65 -10.14
N ARG A 260 19.54 -16.35 -10.05
CA ARG A 260 20.06 -15.03 -9.64
C ARG A 260 20.05 -14.02 -10.78
#